data_AF-A0A914KN68-F1
#
_entry.id   AF-A0A914KN68-F1
#
_cell.length_a   1.000
_cell.length_b   1.000
_cell.length_c   1.000
_cell.angle_alpha   90.00
_cell.angle_beta   90.00
_cell.angle_gamma   90.00
#
_symmetry.space_group_name_H-M   'P 1'
#
loop_
_entity.id
_entity.type
_entity.pdbx_description
1 polymer ?
#
loop_
_entity_poly.entity_id
_entity_poly.type
_entity_poly.pdbx_seq_one_letter_code
_entity_poly.pdbx_strand_id
1 'polypeptide(L)'
;MSENGKIIEYDGIKYYLEEGHLYRLVSIGRCRLPVEIKPKKGVKLSLPRENLLDVFKFLDFNQLLSFQQTSFYFKNIVDKYGNELARKKYDWLGFSRISDLKFGKNNFVEIEPHLYDFELSKRLEQKWIRGIEESIPMFLTTTQYSDIDTVVCELGEVNYNWRRGSYLIKLPKFPKNLEEMAIARYLFKLIFNCAFEYFENDDMIRINPQMIDLLFDYENETTTTNFPLQIHFQGAELSVRCHTSLYFIWNYLVCNYCSVNLYFNNEERSMDILCKILTKGGNKFLHIIFHHLYSLQSSTLYNFIIKHIETSQEITKMVKKIELQNISGLRVSSDRAENIKVEINEKLKFTTFQIANKHNPKIKFSIRIKEDKDQSDHVEGGNRVLTRVAVIKRID
;
A
#
# COMPACT_ATOMS: atom_id res chain seq x y z
N MET A 1 26.24 31.68 0.24
CA MET A 1 25.07 30.88 0.63
C MET A 1 23.87 31.76 0.36
N SER A 2 22.98 31.36 -0.54
CA SER A 2 21.69 32.05 -0.70
C SER A 2 20.79 31.79 0.51
N GLU A 3 19.73 32.57 0.65
CA GLU A 3 18.71 32.37 1.69
C GLU A 3 17.93 31.05 1.54
N ASN A 4 18.04 30.37 0.38
CA ASN A 4 17.24 29.19 0.06
C ASN A 4 17.98 27.85 0.23
N GLY A 5 19.28 27.86 0.55
CA GLY A 5 20.04 26.61 0.70
C GLY A 5 19.85 25.93 2.05
N LYS A 6 19.90 24.58 2.06
CA LYS A 6 19.71 23.78 3.28
C LYS A 6 21.03 23.14 3.72
N ILE A 7 21.39 23.29 4.99
CA ILE A 7 22.54 22.58 5.57
C ILE A 7 22.07 21.21 6.09
N ILE A 8 22.78 20.15 5.71
CA ILE A 8 22.54 18.77 6.13
C ILE A 8 23.80 18.27 6.83
N GLU A 9 23.69 17.59 7.97
CA GLU A 9 24.83 17.03 8.70
C GLU A 9 24.75 15.50 8.70
N TYR A 10 25.80 14.83 8.25
CA TYR A 10 25.89 13.37 8.21
C TYR A 10 27.31 12.95 8.63
N ASP A 11 27.39 12.08 9.64
CA ASP A 11 28.66 11.60 10.22
C ASP A 11 29.64 12.72 10.63
N GLY A 12 29.10 13.78 11.24
CA GLY A 12 29.86 14.97 11.65
C GLY A 12 30.36 15.85 10.49
N ILE A 13 30.00 15.53 9.24
CA ILE A 13 30.31 16.33 8.05
C ILE A 13 29.07 17.13 7.66
N LYS A 14 29.23 18.46 7.52
CA LYS A 14 28.18 19.35 7.06
C LYS A 14 28.23 19.49 5.53
N TYR A 15 27.07 19.39 4.91
CA TYR A 15 26.82 19.59 3.50
C TYR A 15 25.84 20.75 3.33
N TYR A 16 25.91 21.44 2.22
CA TYR A 16 24.99 22.50 1.84
C TYR A 16 24.36 22.09 0.52
N LEU A 17 23.04 22.15 0.41
CA LEU A 17 22.30 21.80 -0.79
C LEU A 17 21.65 23.07 -1.34
N GLU A 18 21.95 23.40 -2.59
CA GLU A 18 21.43 24.58 -3.28
C GLU A 18 21.22 24.23 -4.76
N GLU A 19 20.00 24.42 -5.27
CA GLU A 19 19.63 24.20 -6.68
C GLU A 19 20.03 22.81 -7.23
N GLY A 20 19.90 21.75 -6.41
CA GLY A 20 20.25 20.38 -6.82
C GLY A 20 21.74 20.06 -6.77
N HIS A 21 22.59 21.01 -6.37
CA HIS A 21 24.01 20.81 -6.17
C HIS A 21 24.31 20.58 -4.69
N LEU A 22 25.09 19.54 -4.40
CA LEU A 22 25.55 19.21 -3.05
C LEU A 22 26.99 19.71 -2.85
N TYR A 23 27.16 20.59 -1.87
CA TYR A 23 28.43 21.21 -1.50
C TYR A 23 28.90 20.62 -0.19
N ARG A 24 30.16 20.18 -0.09
CA ARG A 24 30.73 19.84 1.22
C ARG A 24 31.18 21.13 1.90
N LEU A 25 30.75 21.34 3.14
CA LEU A 25 31.23 22.46 3.94
C LEU A 25 32.56 22.06 4.58
N VAL A 26 33.65 22.67 4.11
CA VAL A 26 34.98 22.49 4.69
C VAL A 26 35.25 23.66 5.62
N SER A 27 35.64 23.37 6.86
CA SER A 27 36.02 24.40 7.82
C SER A 27 37.49 24.76 7.58
N ILE A 28 37.76 26.00 7.20
CA ILE A 28 39.12 26.55 7.13
C ILE A 28 39.16 27.73 8.11
N GLY A 29 39.75 27.50 9.29
CA GLY A 29 39.72 28.46 10.40
C GLY A 29 38.30 28.69 10.94
N ARG A 30 37.92 29.95 11.18
CA ARG A 30 36.56 30.33 11.65
C ARG A 30 35.54 30.50 10.51
N CYS A 31 35.96 30.33 9.26
CA CYS A 31 35.10 30.50 8.09
C CYS A 31 34.65 29.13 7.54
N ARG A 32 33.35 28.99 7.28
CA ARG A 32 32.78 27.86 6.54
C ARG A 32 32.56 28.30 5.10
N LEU A 33 33.31 27.73 4.18
CA LEU A 33 33.16 28.03 2.76
C LEU A 33 32.44 26.85 2.07
N PRO A 34 31.38 27.10 1.29
CA PRO A 34 30.82 26.09 0.40
C PRO A 34 31.85 25.80 -0.69
N VAL A 35 32.44 24.61 -0.65
CA VAL A 35 33.24 24.12 -1.76
C VAL A 35 32.29 23.41 -2.70
N GLU A 36 32.05 24.03 -3.85
CA GLU A 36 31.31 23.41 -4.93
C GLU A 36 32.04 22.14 -5.33
N ILE A 37 31.35 21.01 -5.16
CA ILE A 37 31.80 19.75 -5.74
C ILE A 37 31.47 19.86 -7.23
N LYS A 38 32.21 20.70 -7.95
CA LYS A 38 32.19 20.66 -9.42
C LYS A 38 32.74 19.29 -9.80
N PRO A 39 31.98 18.46 -10.54
CA PRO A 39 32.58 17.30 -11.15
C PRO A 39 33.61 17.82 -12.14
N LYS A 40 34.89 17.85 -11.76
CA LYS A 40 35.97 17.79 -12.75
C LYS A 40 35.62 16.58 -13.61
N LYS A 41 35.60 16.75 -14.94
CA LYS A 41 35.50 15.63 -15.90
C LYS A 41 36.34 14.45 -15.36
N GLY A 42 35.68 13.40 -14.86
CA GLY A 42 36.35 12.22 -14.30
C GLY A 42 36.37 12.04 -12.77
N VAL A 43 35.82 12.95 -11.94
CA VAL A 43 35.70 12.68 -10.48
C VAL A 43 34.42 11.90 -10.20
N LYS A 44 34.56 10.58 -10.02
CA LYS A 44 33.57 9.72 -9.38
C LYS A 44 33.32 10.25 -7.96
N LEU A 45 32.06 10.52 -7.59
CA LEU A 45 31.67 10.42 -6.19
C LEU A 45 32.01 9.00 -5.74
N SER A 46 33.07 8.84 -4.96
CA SER A 46 33.55 7.55 -4.46
C SER A 46 33.10 7.32 -3.02
N LEU A 47 31.87 7.70 -2.70
CA LEU A 47 31.25 7.17 -1.49
C LEU A 47 31.03 5.66 -1.70
N PRO A 48 31.34 4.83 -0.70
CA PRO A 48 30.90 3.44 -0.68
C PRO A 48 29.40 3.37 -0.97
N ARG A 49 28.99 2.29 -1.64
CA ARG A 49 27.62 2.17 -2.14
C ARG A 49 26.61 2.19 -0.99
N GLU A 50 26.96 1.63 0.15
CA GLU A 50 26.13 1.64 1.37
C GLU A 50 25.89 3.08 1.86
N ASN A 51 26.93 3.92 1.90
CA ASN A 51 26.84 5.29 2.40
C ASN A 51 25.99 6.18 1.46
N LEU A 52 26.07 5.95 0.15
CA LEU A 52 25.23 6.64 -0.84
C LEU A 52 23.74 6.32 -0.64
N LEU A 53 23.43 5.06 -0.32
CA LEU A 53 22.06 4.65 -0.03
C LEU A 53 21.54 5.26 1.25
N ASP A 54 22.36 5.30 2.30
CA ASP A 54 21.99 5.93 3.54
C ASP A 54 21.73 7.43 3.35
N VAL A 55 22.53 8.13 2.56
CA VAL A 55 22.25 9.54 2.20
C VAL A 55 20.93 9.66 1.41
N PHE A 56 20.69 8.77 0.44
CA PHE A 56 19.48 8.81 -0.39
C PHE A 56 18.20 8.47 0.37
N LYS A 57 18.28 7.77 1.52
CA LYS A 57 17.16 7.58 2.45
C LYS A 57 16.73 8.87 3.16
N PHE A 58 17.51 9.96 3.07
CA PHE A 58 17.15 11.25 3.66
C PHE A 58 16.67 12.28 2.63
N LEU A 59 16.73 11.94 1.34
CA LEU A 59 16.27 12.82 0.27
C LEU A 59 14.75 12.69 0.09
N ASP A 60 14.07 13.81 -0.11
CA ASP A 60 12.67 13.78 -0.52
C ASP A 60 12.54 13.39 -2.00
N PHE A 61 11.31 13.18 -2.49
CA PHE A 61 11.09 12.73 -3.85
C PHE A 61 11.54 13.74 -4.92
N ASN A 62 11.34 15.04 -4.70
CA ASN A 62 11.78 16.04 -5.67
C ASN A 62 13.31 16.04 -5.76
N GLN A 63 13.98 15.86 -4.62
CA GLN A 63 15.43 15.70 -4.55
C GLN A 63 15.88 14.41 -5.25
N LEU A 64 15.28 13.26 -4.96
CA LEU A 64 15.62 11.99 -5.62
C LEU A 64 15.36 12.03 -7.12
N LEU A 65 14.25 12.62 -7.56
CA LEU A 65 13.92 12.82 -8.97
C LEU A 65 14.95 13.73 -9.64
N SER A 66 15.33 14.83 -8.98
CA SER A 66 16.40 15.71 -9.45
C SER A 66 17.72 14.94 -9.58
N PHE A 67 18.08 14.09 -8.61
CA PHE A 67 19.26 13.24 -8.70
C PHE A 67 19.17 12.22 -9.86
N GLN A 68 18.01 11.61 -10.10
CA GLN A 68 17.79 10.74 -11.27
C GLN A 68 18.00 11.48 -12.59
N GLN A 69 17.55 12.73 -12.69
CA GLN A 69 17.65 13.54 -13.90
C GLN A 69 19.06 14.10 -14.14
N THR A 70 19.84 14.33 -13.08
CA THR A 70 21.18 14.93 -13.21
C THR A 70 22.25 13.97 -13.74
N SER A 71 22.13 12.66 -13.53
CA SER A 71 23.16 11.71 -13.99
C SER A 71 22.66 10.29 -14.17
N PHE A 72 23.13 9.62 -15.24
CA PHE A 72 22.84 8.21 -15.50
C PHE A 72 23.31 7.28 -14.36
N TYR A 73 24.37 7.68 -13.65
CA TYR A 73 24.87 6.93 -12.48
C TYR A 73 23.87 6.97 -11.32
N PHE A 74 23.33 8.14 -11.00
CA PHE A 74 22.34 8.29 -9.93
C PHE A 74 21.00 7.68 -10.31
N LYS A 75 20.58 7.84 -11.58
CA LYS A 75 19.45 7.08 -12.14
C LYS A 75 19.60 5.59 -11.85
N ASN A 76 20.75 4.99 -12.21
CA ASN A 76 20.99 3.56 -11.97
C ASN A 76 21.01 3.18 -10.48
N ILE A 77 21.44 4.06 -9.57
CA ILE A 77 21.38 3.80 -8.12
C ILE A 77 19.93 3.87 -7.64
N VAL A 78 19.21 4.93 -7.95
CA VAL A 78 17.82 5.10 -7.53
C VAL A 78 16.95 3.99 -8.12
N ASP A 79 17.15 3.64 -9.39
CA ASP A 79 16.43 2.55 -10.05
C ASP A 79 16.74 1.19 -9.41
N LYS A 80 18.01 0.94 -9.06
CA LYS A 80 18.43 -0.31 -8.42
C LYS A 80 17.92 -0.45 -6.99
N TYR A 81 17.85 0.66 -6.24
CA TYR A 81 17.56 0.65 -4.81
C TYR A 81 16.25 1.37 -4.45
N GLY A 82 15.39 1.69 -5.42
CA GLY A 82 14.20 2.52 -5.21
C GLY A 82 13.25 2.00 -4.13
N ASN A 83 13.30 0.68 -3.86
CA ASN A 83 12.53 0.03 -2.80
C ASN A 83 13.07 0.33 -1.39
N GLU A 84 14.34 0.70 -1.30
CA GLU A 84 15.07 1.01 -0.06
C GLU A 84 15.26 2.52 0.14
N LEU A 85 15.03 3.35 -0.89
CA LEU A 85 15.17 4.80 -0.84
C LEU A 85 13.91 5.49 -0.33
N ALA A 86 14.08 6.73 0.16
CA ALA A 86 12.99 7.50 0.72
C ALA A 86 11.93 7.82 -0.34
N ARG A 87 10.78 7.18 -0.20
CA ARG A 87 9.58 7.54 -0.96
C ARG A 87 9.07 8.89 -0.46
N LYS A 88 8.51 9.73 -1.34
CA LYS A 88 7.76 10.90 -0.85
C LYS A 88 6.69 10.36 0.08
N LYS A 89 6.68 10.84 1.32
CA LYS A 89 5.60 10.55 2.24
C LYS A 89 4.49 11.56 1.99
N TYR A 90 3.34 11.04 1.65
CA TYR A 90 2.08 11.74 1.73
C TYR A 90 1.31 11.18 2.92
N ASP A 91 0.37 11.94 3.45
CA ASP A 91 -0.41 11.46 4.57
C ASP A 91 -1.54 10.56 4.09
N TRP A 92 -2.13 10.90 2.94
CA TRP A 92 -3.17 10.07 2.36
C TRP A 92 -3.20 10.07 0.84
N LEU A 93 -3.70 8.95 0.30
CA LEU A 93 -4.10 8.77 -1.08
C LEU A 93 -5.61 8.52 -1.09
N GLY A 94 -6.35 9.16 -1.98
CA GLY A 94 -7.74 8.80 -2.21
C GLY A 94 -8.20 9.09 -3.62
N PHE A 95 -9.40 8.60 -3.91
CA PHE A 95 -10.04 8.75 -5.21
C PHE A 95 -11.47 9.20 -5.01
N SER A 96 -11.79 10.36 -5.57
CA SER A 96 -13.11 10.98 -5.41
C SER A 96 -13.72 11.34 -6.75
N ARG A 97 -15.03 11.47 -6.78
CA ARG A 97 -15.70 12.12 -7.92
C ARG A 97 -15.40 13.60 -7.89
N ILE A 98 -15.21 14.19 -9.06
CA ILE A 98 -15.05 15.64 -9.16
C ILE A 98 -16.26 16.40 -8.57
N SER A 99 -17.46 15.81 -8.62
CA SER A 99 -18.70 16.36 -8.06
C SER A 99 -18.73 16.38 -6.53
N ASP A 100 -17.98 15.51 -5.88
CA ASP A 100 -17.99 15.37 -4.41
C ASP A 100 -17.03 16.34 -3.73
N LEU A 101 -16.13 16.92 -4.53
CA LEU A 101 -15.20 17.95 -4.08
C LEU A 101 -15.97 19.23 -3.77
N LYS A 102 -16.34 19.42 -2.51
CA LYS A 102 -16.93 20.66 -2.02
C LYS A 102 -15.96 21.81 -2.33
N PHE A 103 -16.44 22.80 -3.09
CA PHE A 103 -15.71 23.92 -3.71
C PHE A 103 -14.81 24.74 -2.76
N GLY A 104 -13.71 24.15 -2.30
CA GLY A 104 -12.54 24.86 -1.81
C GLY A 104 -11.66 25.30 -2.98
N LYS A 105 -10.66 26.16 -2.71
CA LYS A 105 -9.58 26.44 -3.67
C LYS A 105 -8.76 25.18 -3.86
N ASN A 106 -9.20 24.34 -4.79
CA ASN A 106 -8.54 23.11 -5.15
C ASN A 106 -7.48 23.41 -6.22
N ASN A 107 -6.25 22.94 -5.99
CA ASN A 107 -5.17 23.06 -6.95
C ASN A 107 -5.18 21.83 -7.85
N PHE A 108 -5.82 21.94 -9.01
CA PHE A 108 -5.67 20.94 -10.05
C PHE A 108 -4.25 21.01 -10.61
N VAL A 109 -3.58 19.87 -10.63
CA VAL A 109 -2.26 19.74 -11.25
C VAL A 109 -2.48 19.26 -12.67
N GLU A 110 -2.11 20.10 -13.63
CA GLU A 110 -1.93 19.69 -15.01
C GLU A 110 -0.54 19.03 -15.14
N ILE A 111 -0.49 17.93 -15.86
CA ILE A 111 0.76 17.20 -16.06
C ILE A 111 1.35 17.68 -17.38
N GLU A 112 2.56 18.21 -17.30
CA GLU A 112 3.24 18.74 -18.48
C GLU A 112 3.64 17.58 -19.43
N PRO A 113 3.43 17.72 -20.76
CA PRO A 113 3.64 16.64 -21.71
C PRO A 113 5.01 15.93 -21.67
N HIS A 114 6.06 16.70 -21.39
CA HIS A 114 7.42 16.18 -21.34
C HIS A 114 7.68 15.25 -20.13
N LEU A 115 6.81 15.24 -19.11
CA LEU A 115 6.94 14.37 -17.94
C LEU A 115 6.52 12.92 -18.22
N TYR A 116 5.72 12.70 -19.26
CA TYR A 116 5.29 11.36 -19.70
C TYR A 116 5.80 11.00 -21.09
N ASP A 117 6.91 11.62 -21.52
CA ASP A 117 7.61 11.26 -22.75
C ASP A 117 8.50 10.03 -22.51
N PHE A 118 7.93 8.83 -22.72
CA PHE A 118 8.66 7.58 -22.70
C PHE A 118 8.41 6.79 -23.98
N GLU A 119 9.47 6.14 -24.46
CA GLU A 119 9.40 5.31 -25.65
C GLU A 119 8.52 4.08 -25.40
N LEU A 120 7.39 4.00 -26.12
CA LEU A 120 6.52 2.84 -26.11
C LEU A 120 7.11 1.76 -27.02
N SER A 121 7.25 0.54 -26.49
CA SER A 121 7.49 -0.60 -27.36
C SER A 121 6.26 -0.83 -28.23
N LYS A 122 6.45 -1.27 -29.48
CA LYS A 122 5.33 -1.62 -30.39
C LYS A 122 4.32 -2.57 -29.76
N ARG A 123 4.80 -3.50 -28.93
CA ARG A 123 3.97 -4.45 -28.19
C ARG A 123 3.09 -3.75 -27.16
N LEU A 124 3.67 -2.89 -26.32
CA LEU A 124 2.93 -2.15 -25.29
C LEU A 124 1.94 -1.16 -25.90
N GLU A 125 2.33 -0.50 -26.99
CA GLU A 125 1.45 0.37 -27.78
C GLU A 125 0.22 -0.39 -28.29
N GLN A 126 0.40 -1.56 -28.92
CA GLN A 126 -0.70 -2.41 -29.37
C GLN A 126 -1.60 -2.89 -28.22
N LYS A 127 -0.99 -3.22 -27.08
CA LYS A 127 -1.71 -3.60 -25.86
C LYS A 127 -2.58 -2.44 -25.38
N TRP A 128 -2.07 -1.21 -25.41
CA TRP A 128 -2.81 -0.01 -25.02
C TRP A 128 -3.94 0.32 -25.98
N ILE A 129 -3.69 0.25 -27.29
CA ILE A 129 -4.73 0.42 -28.33
C ILE A 129 -5.89 -0.53 -28.07
N ARG A 130 -5.59 -1.82 -27.83
CA ARG A 130 -6.64 -2.81 -27.52
C ARG A 130 -7.44 -2.44 -26.27
N GLY A 131 -6.77 -2.02 -25.19
CA GLY A 131 -7.47 -1.65 -23.96
C GLY A 131 -8.34 -0.40 -24.10
N ILE A 132 -7.96 0.53 -24.98
CA ILE A 132 -8.80 1.68 -25.38
C ILE A 132 -10.00 1.20 -26.19
N GLU A 133 -9.80 0.35 -27.20
CA GLU A 133 -10.87 -0.21 -28.04
C GLU A 133 -11.89 -1.02 -27.21
N GLU A 134 -11.41 -1.80 -26.25
CA GLU A 134 -12.23 -2.57 -25.30
C GLU A 134 -12.85 -1.68 -24.20
N SER A 135 -12.52 -0.39 -24.15
CA SER A 135 -12.98 0.56 -23.13
C SER A 135 -12.73 0.04 -21.71
N ILE A 136 -11.52 -0.46 -21.43
CA ILE A 136 -11.15 -0.91 -20.08
C ILE A 136 -11.13 0.32 -19.15
N PRO A 137 -11.89 0.33 -18.04
CA PRO A 137 -11.93 1.49 -17.16
C PRO A 137 -10.67 1.60 -16.31
N MET A 138 -10.22 2.83 -16.05
CA MET A 138 -9.17 3.15 -15.07
C MET A 138 -9.59 2.76 -13.66
N PHE A 139 -10.87 2.98 -13.35
CA PHE A 139 -11.44 2.76 -12.03
C PHE A 139 -12.70 1.92 -12.10
N LEU A 140 -12.83 0.99 -11.16
CA LEU A 140 -14.05 0.25 -10.92
C LEU A 140 -14.94 1.06 -9.99
N THR A 141 -16.19 1.29 -10.41
CA THR A 141 -17.20 1.96 -9.61
C THR A 141 -18.32 0.98 -9.26
N THR A 142 -18.97 1.19 -8.13
CA THR A 142 -20.16 0.40 -7.81
C THR A 142 -21.31 0.79 -8.74
N THR A 143 -22.17 -0.17 -9.07
CA THR A 143 -23.19 -0.09 -10.14
C THR A 143 -24.22 1.04 -9.97
N GLN A 144 -24.29 1.67 -8.81
CA GLN A 144 -25.21 2.78 -8.55
C GLN A 144 -24.72 4.12 -9.14
N TYR A 145 -23.53 4.16 -9.76
CA TYR A 145 -22.88 5.38 -10.22
C TYR A 145 -22.26 5.23 -11.61
N SER A 146 -23.08 4.87 -12.60
CA SER A 146 -22.65 4.79 -14.01
C SER A 146 -22.10 6.11 -14.55
N ASP A 147 -22.58 7.23 -14.02
CA ASP A 147 -22.43 8.56 -14.62
C ASP A 147 -21.17 9.32 -14.17
N ILE A 148 -20.19 8.61 -13.63
CA ILE A 148 -18.90 9.23 -13.24
C ILE A 148 -18.04 9.38 -14.49
N ASP A 149 -17.98 10.58 -15.07
CA ASP A 149 -17.13 10.85 -16.23
C ASP A 149 -15.66 11.10 -15.86
N THR A 150 -15.41 11.61 -14.65
CA THR A 150 -14.07 12.01 -14.22
C THR A 150 -13.83 11.66 -12.76
N VAL A 151 -12.72 10.96 -12.52
CA VAL A 151 -12.20 10.65 -11.19
C VAL A 151 -11.03 11.58 -10.91
N VAL A 152 -10.93 12.03 -9.67
CA VAL A 152 -9.79 12.81 -9.19
C VAL A 152 -8.97 11.95 -8.24
N CYS A 153 -7.68 11.81 -8.52
CA CYS A 153 -6.70 11.29 -7.58
C CYS A 153 -6.29 12.43 -6.63
N GLU A 154 -6.42 12.19 -5.34
CA GLU A 154 -6.09 13.14 -4.29
C GLU A 154 -4.83 12.70 -3.56
N LEU A 155 -3.80 13.54 -3.58
CA LEU A 155 -2.58 13.36 -2.80
C LEU A 155 -2.55 14.46 -1.75
N GLY A 156 -2.71 14.10 -0.48
CA GLY A 156 -2.74 15.09 0.60
C GLY A 156 -1.47 15.11 1.44
N GLU A 157 -1.06 16.32 1.80
CA GLU A 157 -0.12 16.61 2.88
C GLU A 157 -0.93 17.15 4.08
N VAL A 158 -0.83 16.53 5.26
CA VAL A 158 -1.51 16.93 6.49
C VAL A 158 -0.78 18.15 7.03
N ASN A 159 -1.42 19.29 6.81
CA ASN A 159 -1.36 20.37 7.79
C ASN A 159 -2.52 20.13 8.78
N TYR A 160 -2.31 20.38 10.09
CA TYR A 160 -3.22 20.05 11.22
C TYR A 160 -4.72 20.41 11.04
N ASN A 161 -5.05 21.20 10.02
CA ASN A 161 -6.41 21.40 9.54
C ASN A 161 -6.59 20.61 8.25
N TRP A 162 -7.20 19.42 8.32
CA TRP A 162 -7.58 18.39 7.32
C TRP A 162 -8.00 18.80 5.87
N ARG A 163 -7.65 19.98 5.39
CA ARG A 163 -8.14 20.62 4.15
C ARG A 163 -7.14 21.54 3.45
N ARG A 164 -5.91 21.70 3.94
CA ARG A 164 -4.95 22.62 3.29
C ARG A 164 -3.86 21.85 2.56
N GLY A 165 -4.13 21.56 1.29
CA GLY A 165 -3.11 21.15 0.31
C GLY A 165 -3.29 19.73 -0.24
N SER A 166 -4.42 19.46 -0.91
CA SER A 166 -4.52 18.29 -1.78
C SER A 166 -4.07 18.66 -3.19
N TYR A 167 -3.18 17.85 -3.76
CA TYR A 167 -2.93 17.88 -5.20
C TYR A 167 -4.02 17.03 -5.86
N LEU A 168 -4.78 17.68 -6.74
CA LEU A 168 -5.87 17.03 -7.45
C LEU A 168 -5.44 16.73 -8.88
N ILE A 169 -5.47 15.46 -9.26
CA ILE A 169 -5.10 15.03 -10.59
C ILE A 169 -6.32 14.40 -11.25
N LYS A 170 -6.77 14.99 -12.36
CA LYS A 170 -7.90 14.47 -13.13
C LYS A 170 -7.45 13.25 -13.92
N LEU A 171 -8.21 12.17 -13.81
CA LEU A 171 -8.02 10.95 -14.58
C LEU A 171 -9.32 10.60 -15.31
N PRO A 172 -9.25 10.28 -16.61
CA PRO A 172 -10.43 9.83 -17.34
C PRO A 172 -10.89 8.49 -16.77
N LYS A 173 -12.21 8.24 -16.75
CA LYS A 173 -12.72 6.90 -16.42
C LYS A 173 -12.32 5.87 -17.47
N PHE A 174 -12.36 6.26 -18.74
CA PHE A 174 -11.96 5.45 -19.89
C PHE A 174 -10.96 6.26 -20.73
N PRO A 175 -9.68 5.82 -20.82
CA PRO A 175 -8.71 6.46 -21.69
C PRO A 175 -9.17 6.39 -23.15
N LYS A 176 -9.13 7.51 -23.87
CA LYS A 176 -9.63 7.63 -25.26
C LYS A 176 -8.53 7.53 -26.31
N ASN A 177 -7.28 7.72 -25.90
CA ASN A 177 -6.12 7.77 -26.79
C ASN A 177 -4.84 7.38 -26.03
N LEU A 178 -3.74 7.24 -26.77
CA LEU A 178 -2.43 6.87 -26.21
C LEU A 178 -1.86 7.93 -25.26
N GLU A 179 -2.21 9.20 -25.45
CA GLU A 179 -1.76 10.28 -24.57
C GLU A 179 -2.37 10.14 -23.16
N GLU A 180 -3.68 9.91 -23.07
CA GLU A 180 -4.35 9.66 -21.79
C GLU A 180 -3.81 8.39 -21.09
N MET A 181 -3.46 7.36 -21.86
CA MET A 181 -2.78 6.17 -21.33
C MET A 181 -1.37 6.49 -20.81
N ALA A 182 -0.62 7.36 -21.49
CA ALA A 182 0.71 7.78 -21.06
C ALA A 182 0.66 8.58 -19.75
N ILE A 183 -0.29 9.51 -19.66
CA ILE A 183 -0.60 10.25 -18.43
C ILE A 183 -0.95 9.30 -17.29
N ALA A 184 -1.84 8.33 -17.54
CA ALA A 184 -2.22 7.33 -16.54
C ALA A 184 -1.01 6.51 -16.07
N ARG A 185 -0.19 5.97 -16.98
CA ARG A 185 1.03 5.22 -16.63
C ARG A 185 1.98 6.05 -15.78
N TYR A 186 2.22 7.29 -16.19
CA TYR A 186 3.09 8.21 -15.44
C TYR A 186 2.57 8.42 -14.02
N LEU A 187 1.26 8.63 -13.86
CA LEU A 187 0.65 8.81 -12.54
C LEU A 187 0.72 7.57 -11.65
N PHE A 188 0.42 6.40 -12.19
CA PHE A 188 0.59 5.16 -11.44
C PHE A 188 2.04 4.95 -11.03
N LYS A 189 2.99 5.25 -11.93
CA LYS A 189 4.41 5.21 -11.61
C LYS A 189 4.76 6.15 -10.46
N LEU A 190 4.21 7.37 -10.43
CA LEU A 190 4.39 8.29 -9.31
C LEU A 190 3.82 7.73 -8.01
N ILE A 191 2.57 7.25 -8.03
CA ILE A 191 1.88 6.69 -6.85
C ILE A 191 2.65 5.49 -6.28
N PHE A 192 3.09 4.56 -7.12
CA PHE A 192 3.87 3.40 -6.68
C PHE A 192 5.27 3.78 -6.15
N ASN A 193 5.81 4.94 -6.55
CA ASN A 193 7.04 5.51 -6.01
C ASN A 193 6.85 6.31 -4.71
N CYS A 194 5.60 6.46 -4.25
CA CYS A 194 5.28 7.16 -3.01
C CYS A 194 5.03 6.18 -1.86
N ALA A 195 5.12 6.72 -0.64
CA ALA A 195 4.64 6.09 0.58
C ALA A 195 3.56 6.98 1.17
N PHE A 196 2.62 6.35 1.85
CA PHE A 196 1.46 7.03 2.39
C PHE A 196 1.29 6.65 3.86
N GLU A 197 0.88 7.57 4.72
CA GLU A 197 0.52 7.19 6.09
C GLU A 197 -0.76 6.35 6.09
N TYR A 198 -1.75 6.78 5.32
CA TYR A 198 -3.07 6.18 5.35
C TYR A 198 -3.70 6.04 3.95
N PHE A 199 -4.41 4.94 3.73
CA PHE A 199 -5.30 4.77 2.59
C PHE A 199 -6.73 4.65 3.09
N GLU A 200 -7.61 5.53 2.61
CA GLU A 200 -9.05 5.34 2.77
C GLU A 200 -9.65 5.14 1.40
N ASN A 201 -10.16 3.93 1.15
CA ASN A 201 -10.95 3.69 -0.04
C ASN A 201 -12.44 3.69 0.36
N ASP A 202 -13.07 4.85 0.17
CA ASP A 202 -14.53 4.92 0.19
C ASP A 202 -15.08 4.00 -0.90
N ASP A 203 -16.22 3.36 -0.62
CA ASP A 203 -16.85 2.24 -1.31
C ASP A 203 -17.02 2.41 -2.83
N MET A 204 -16.85 3.64 -3.34
CA MET A 204 -17.31 4.10 -4.63
C MET A 204 -16.31 3.99 -5.77
N ILE A 205 -15.00 4.19 -5.54
CA ILE A 205 -14.00 4.27 -6.62
C ILE A 205 -12.76 3.44 -6.27
N ARG A 206 -12.42 2.50 -7.15
CA ARG A 206 -11.29 1.58 -6.95
C ARG A 206 -10.40 1.55 -8.17
N ILE A 207 -9.09 1.48 -7.97
CA ILE A 207 -8.16 1.23 -9.07
C ILE A 207 -8.51 -0.12 -9.71
N ASN A 208 -8.65 -0.14 -11.04
CA ASN A 208 -8.82 -1.39 -11.77
C ASN A 208 -7.45 -2.11 -11.91
N PRO A 209 -7.23 -3.29 -11.30
CA PRO A 209 -5.98 -4.02 -11.44
C PRO A 209 -5.66 -4.40 -12.88
N GLN A 210 -6.67 -4.69 -13.70
CA GLN A 210 -6.49 -4.97 -15.12
C GLN A 210 -5.90 -3.76 -15.84
N MET A 211 -6.23 -2.53 -15.41
CA MET A 211 -5.61 -1.32 -15.95
C MET A 211 -4.14 -1.20 -15.54
N ILE A 212 -3.77 -1.57 -14.31
CA ILE A 212 -2.36 -1.63 -13.92
C ILE A 212 -1.62 -2.64 -14.80
N ASP A 213 -2.18 -3.85 -14.95
CA ASP A 213 -1.64 -4.87 -15.84
C ASP A 213 -1.56 -4.38 -17.29
N LEU A 214 -2.49 -3.52 -17.74
CA LEU A 214 -2.48 -2.94 -19.07
C LEU A 214 -1.33 -1.92 -19.25
N LEU A 215 -1.17 -1.03 -18.27
CA LEU A 215 -0.22 0.07 -18.29
C LEU A 215 1.22 -0.41 -18.17
N PHE A 216 1.49 -1.53 -17.50
CA PHE A 216 2.84 -2.05 -17.27
C PHE A 216 3.07 -3.41 -17.99
N ASP A 217 4.23 -3.60 -18.64
CA ASP A 217 4.57 -4.83 -19.38
C ASP A 217 5.57 -5.68 -18.59
N TYR A 218 5.05 -6.70 -17.87
CA TYR A 218 5.87 -7.56 -17.03
C TYR A 218 6.73 -8.56 -17.81
N GLU A 219 6.39 -8.88 -19.05
CA GLU A 219 6.97 -10.04 -19.75
C GLU A 219 8.28 -9.73 -20.47
N ASN A 220 8.58 -8.46 -20.76
CA ASN A 220 9.69 -8.08 -21.65
C ASN A 220 10.70 -7.08 -21.07
N GLU A 221 10.52 -6.60 -19.84
CA GLU A 221 11.52 -5.75 -19.16
C GLU A 221 12.72 -6.59 -18.69
N THR A 222 13.49 -7.12 -19.65
CA THR A 222 14.84 -7.67 -19.45
C THR A 222 15.85 -6.60 -19.00
N THR A 223 15.44 -5.33 -19.00
CA THR A 223 16.26 -4.18 -18.63
C THR A 223 15.85 -3.61 -17.27
N THR A 224 16.45 -4.19 -16.23
CA THR A 224 16.97 -3.49 -15.03
C THR A 224 16.04 -2.75 -14.06
N THR A 225 14.76 -2.55 -14.34
CA THR A 225 13.83 -1.98 -13.35
C THR A 225 12.76 -2.99 -13.01
N ASN A 226 13.10 -3.95 -12.14
CA ASN A 226 12.11 -4.70 -11.34
C ASN A 226 11.44 -3.72 -10.38
N PHE A 227 10.67 -2.78 -10.95
CA PHE A 227 9.95 -1.79 -10.19
C PHE A 227 8.77 -2.52 -9.54
N PRO A 228 8.76 -2.74 -8.22
CA PRO A 228 7.61 -3.35 -7.62
C PRO A 228 6.48 -2.34 -7.71
N LEU A 229 5.46 -2.70 -8.49
CA LEU A 229 4.19 -1.98 -8.53
C LEU A 229 3.47 -2.25 -7.22
N GLN A 230 4.01 -1.72 -6.13
CA GLN A 230 3.52 -1.87 -4.77
C GLN A 230 3.36 -0.48 -4.20
N ILE A 231 2.15 -0.17 -3.75
CA ILE A 231 1.84 1.05 -3.02
C ILE A 231 2.02 0.74 -1.54
N HIS A 232 2.83 1.56 -0.88
CA HIS A 232 3.20 1.35 0.51
C HIS A 232 2.40 2.30 1.40
N PHE A 233 1.67 1.74 2.35
CA PHE A 233 0.94 2.50 3.36
C PHE A 233 1.37 2.11 4.77
N GLN A 234 1.26 3.02 5.73
CA GLN A 234 1.35 2.62 7.14
C GLN A 234 0.03 1.96 7.59
N GLY A 235 -1.12 2.52 7.21
CA GLY A 235 -2.45 1.95 7.43
C GLY A 235 -3.31 2.00 6.16
N ALA A 236 -4.21 1.04 5.99
CA ALA A 236 -5.21 1.06 4.93
C ALA A 236 -6.57 0.60 5.47
N GLU A 237 -7.63 1.30 5.11
CA GLU A 237 -9.01 0.91 5.35
C GLU A 237 -9.75 0.79 4.01
N LEU A 238 -10.33 -0.38 3.78
CA LEU A 238 -10.77 -0.81 2.47
C LEU A 238 -12.14 -1.44 2.53
N SER A 239 -13.02 -1.01 1.63
CA SER A 239 -14.32 -1.65 1.44
C SER A 239 -14.35 -2.48 0.16
N VAL A 240 -14.40 -3.80 0.33
CA VAL A 240 -14.28 -4.78 -0.75
C VAL A 240 -15.65 -5.35 -1.06
N ARG A 241 -16.15 -5.07 -2.27
CA ARG A 241 -17.43 -5.58 -2.82
C ARG A 241 -17.27 -6.55 -3.98
N CYS A 242 -16.04 -6.81 -4.44
CA CYS A 242 -15.78 -7.74 -5.53
C CYS A 242 -14.39 -8.37 -5.41
N HIS A 243 -14.20 -9.53 -6.04
CA HIS A 243 -12.92 -10.27 -6.02
C HIS A 243 -11.77 -9.44 -6.63
N THR A 244 -12.06 -8.55 -7.59
CA THR A 244 -11.05 -7.68 -8.20
C THR A 244 -10.40 -6.74 -7.18
N SER A 245 -11.14 -6.30 -6.16
CA SER A 245 -10.56 -5.49 -5.08
C SER A 245 -9.63 -6.30 -4.17
N LEU A 246 -9.93 -7.58 -3.93
CA LEU A 246 -9.00 -8.48 -3.25
C LEU A 246 -7.74 -8.74 -4.08
N TYR A 247 -7.89 -8.84 -5.41
CA TYR A 247 -6.74 -8.97 -6.30
C TYR A 247 -5.85 -7.72 -6.26
N PHE A 248 -6.45 -6.53 -6.14
CA PHE A 248 -5.70 -5.29 -5.90
C PHE A 248 -4.87 -5.38 -4.62
N ILE A 249 -5.54 -5.69 -3.50
CA ILE A 249 -4.90 -5.84 -2.17
C ILE A 249 -3.75 -6.84 -2.23
N TRP A 250 -4.01 -8.02 -2.81
CA TRP A 250 -3.02 -9.08 -2.85
C TRP A 250 -1.79 -8.71 -3.67
N ASN A 251 -1.94 -8.08 -4.83
CA ASN A 251 -0.82 -7.86 -5.75
C ASN A 251 -0.10 -6.52 -5.50
N TYR A 252 -0.86 -5.46 -5.24
CA TYR A 252 -0.38 -4.07 -5.32
C TYR A 252 -0.28 -3.36 -3.97
N LEU A 253 -0.84 -3.92 -2.89
CA LEU A 253 -0.82 -3.27 -1.59
C LEU A 253 0.26 -3.84 -0.67
N VAL A 254 1.01 -2.96 0.00
CA VAL A 254 1.90 -3.27 1.12
C VAL A 254 1.55 -2.31 2.26
N CYS A 255 1.16 -2.82 3.42
CA CYS A 255 0.90 -1.97 4.56
C CYS A 255 1.11 -2.63 5.92
N ASN A 256 1.48 -1.86 6.94
CA ASN A 256 1.65 -2.42 8.28
C ASN A 256 0.30 -2.86 8.87
N TYR A 257 -0.73 -2.03 8.66
CA TYR A 257 -2.09 -2.26 9.12
C TYR A 257 -3.07 -2.23 7.95
N CYS A 258 -3.90 -3.25 7.82
CA CYS A 258 -4.93 -3.34 6.79
C CYS A 258 -6.28 -3.71 7.41
N SER A 259 -7.25 -2.82 7.36
CA SER A 259 -8.63 -3.09 7.71
C SER A 259 -9.46 -3.28 6.45
N VAL A 260 -10.21 -4.37 6.39
CA VAL A 260 -10.98 -4.74 5.20
C VAL A 260 -12.42 -5.05 5.58
N ASN A 261 -13.34 -4.18 5.14
CA ASN A 261 -14.78 -4.40 5.18
C ASN A 261 -15.20 -5.24 3.98
N LEU A 262 -15.69 -6.46 4.22
CA LEU A 262 -16.09 -7.38 3.15
C LEU A 262 -17.62 -7.31 2.95
N TYR A 263 -18.05 -6.96 1.74
CA TYR A 263 -19.45 -6.73 1.37
C TYR A 263 -19.93 -7.59 0.19
N PHE A 264 -19.21 -8.66 -0.16
CA PHE A 264 -19.61 -9.56 -1.25
C PHE A 264 -20.09 -10.91 -0.72
N ASN A 265 -20.87 -11.61 -1.55
CA ASN A 265 -21.34 -12.96 -1.25
C ASN A 265 -20.23 -13.98 -1.51
N ASN A 266 -20.22 -15.06 -0.73
CA ASN A 266 -19.17 -16.07 -0.66
C ASN A 266 -18.85 -16.76 -2.02
N GLU A 267 -18.12 -16.07 -2.90
CA GLU A 267 -17.51 -16.65 -4.09
C GLU A 267 -16.24 -17.41 -3.69
N GLU A 268 -16.13 -18.67 -4.11
CA GLU A 268 -14.96 -19.53 -3.86
C GLU A 268 -13.63 -18.84 -4.25
N ARG A 269 -13.62 -18.11 -5.37
CA ARG A 269 -12.46 -17.34 -5.85
C ARG A 269 -11.98 -16.28 -4.84
N SER A 270 -12.92 -15.63 -4.15
CA SER A 270 -12.58 -14.61 -3.16
C SER A 270 -11.96 -15.24 -1.91
N MET A 271 -12.47 -16.40 -1.50
CA MET A 271 -11.90 -17.16 -0.38
C MET A 271 -10.46 -17.59 -0.66
N ASP A 272 -10.16 -18.04 -1.87
CA ASP A 272 -8.78 -18.37 -2.26
C ASP A 272 -7.82 -17.18 -2.14
N ILE A 273 -8.24 -15.99 -2.57
CA ILE A 273 -7.42 -14.78 -2.47
C ILE A 273 -7.26 -14.35 -1.00
N LEU A 274 -8.33 -14.37 -0.21
CA LEU A 274 -8.28 -14.09 1.24
C LEU A 274 -7.30 -15.04 1.95
N CYS A 275 -7.38 -16.33 1.66
CA CYS A 275 -6.47 -17.35 2.18
C CYS A 275 -5.01 -17.04 1.78
N LYS A 276 -4.74 -16.64 0.53
CA LYS A 276 -3.40 -16.22 0.09
C LYS A 276 -2.90 -14.99 0.85
N ILE A 277 -3.74 -13.96 0.98
CA ILE A 277 -3.42 -12.74 1.75
C ILE A 277 -2.98 -13.11 3.18
N LEU A 278 -3.75 -13.95 3.87
CA LEU A 278 -3.47 -14.31 5.25
C LEU A 278 -2.24 -15.21 5.43
N THR A 279 -2.05 -16.18 4.53
CA THR A 279 -1.03 -17.24 4.68
C THR A 279 0.30 -16.92 4.04
N LYS A 280 0.31 -16.06 3.01
CA LYS A 280 1.51 -15.70 2.24
C LYS A 280 1.81 -14.20 2.26
N GLY A 281 0.93 -13.38 2.82
CA GLY A 281 1.07 -11.93 2.85
C GLY A 281 1.85 -11.38 4.04
N GLY A 282 2.51 -12.19 4.87
CA GLY A 282 3.23 -11.72 6.07
C GLY A 282 4.42 -10.80 5.79
N ASN A 283 4.92 -10.75 4.56
CA ASN A 283 5.89 -9.74 4.11
C ASN A 283 5.23 -8.44 3.62
N LYS A 284 3.93 -8.46 3.33
CA LYS A 284 3.15 -7.29 2.88
C LYS A 284 2.34 -6.68 4.01
N PHE A 285 1.92 -7.49 4.98
CA PHE A 285 1.00 -7.12 6.04
C PHE A 285 1.49 -7.60 7.41
N LEU A 286 1.60 -6.69 8.37
CA LEU A 286 1.90 -7.05 9.76
C LEU A 286 0.62 -7.38 10.54
N HIS A 287 -0.45 -6.62 10.29
CA HIS A 287 -1.75 -6.76 10.93
C HIS A 287 -2.88 -6.61 9.90
N ILE A 288 -3.78 -7.59 9.84
CA ILE A 288 -5.00 -7.50 9.03
C ILE A 288 -6.23 -7.66 9.91
N ILE A 289 -7.24 -6.81 9.70
CA ILE A 289 -8.58 -6.92 10.27
C ILE A 289 -9.58 -7.17 9.14
N PHE A 290 -10.42 -8.19 9.29
CA PHE A 290 -11.59 -8.39 8.43
C PHE A 290 -12.87 -8.10 9.21
N HIS A 291 -13.67 -7.18 8.68
CA HIS A 291 -14.98 -6.82 9.20
C HIS A 291 -16.10 -7.44 8.35
N HIS A 292 -17.29 -7.49 8.94
CA HIS A 292 -18.54 -7.87 8.26
C HIS A 292 -18.52 -9.23 7.55
N LEU A 293 -17.88 -10.23 8.15
CA LEU A 293 -17.82 -11.60 7.64
C LEU A 293 -19.17 -12.36 7.67
N TYR A 294 -20.31 -11.68 7.85
CA TYR A 294 -21.63 -12.31 8.01
C TYR A 294 -22.11 -13.08 6.78
N SER A 295 -21.77 -12.62 5.57
CA SER A 295 -22.12 -13.27 4.30
C SER A 295 -21.14 -14.39 3.91
N LEU A 296 -19.94 -14.36 4.48
CA LEU A 296 -18.90 -15.33 4.24
C LEU A 296 -19.08 -16.49 5.21
N GLN A 297 -18.72 -17.69 4.80
CA GLN A 297 -18.57 -18.81 5.73
C GLN A 297 -17.39 -18.52 6.66
N SER A 298 -17.61 -17.62 7.61
CA SER A 298 -16.59 -17.03 8.48
C SER A 298 -15.93 -18.07 9.38
N SER A 299 -16.71 -19.09 9.77
CA SER A 299 -16.21 -20.32 10.38
C SER A 299 -15.28 -21.12 9.45
N THR A 300 -15.56 -21.18 8.15
CA THR A 300 -14.66 -21.82 7.15
C THR A 300 -13.33 -21.08 7.05
N LEU A 301 -13.34 -19.74 6.97
CA LEU A 301 -12.09 -18.95 6.96
C LEU A 301 -11.27 -19.17 8.23
N TYR A 302 -11.93 -19.10 9.39
CA TYR A 302 -11.29 -19.36 10.68
C TYR A 302 -10.70 -20.78 10.75
N ASN A 303 -11.47 -21.81 10.41
CA ASN A 303 -11.01 -23.20 10.41
C ASN A 303 -9.84 -23.40 9.46
N PHE A 304 -9.87 -22.76 8.28
CA PHE A 304 -8.75 -22.76 7.34
C PHE A 304 -7.49 -22.17 7.99
N ILE A 305 -7.60 -21.02 8.66
CA ILE A 305 -6.47 -20.38 9.35
C ILE A 305 -5.89 -21.30 10.44
N ILE A 306 -6.75 -21.89 11.28
CA ILE A 306 -6.32 -22.80 12.34
C ILE A 306 -5.59 -24.01 11.75
N LYS A 307 -6.17 -24.66 10.73
CA LYS A 307 -5.53 -25.79 10.04
C LYS A 307 -4.20 -25.38 9.40
N HIS A 308 -4.12 -24.20 8.79
CA HIS A 308 -2.88 -23.70 8.19
C HIS A 308 -1.80 -23.47 9.26
N ILE A 309 -2.15 -22.89 10.41
CA ILE A 309 -1.23 -22.72 11.55
C ILE A 309 -0.68 -24.07 12.00
N GLU A 310 -1.51 -25.11 12.05
CA GLU A 310 -1.10 -26.43 12.49
C GLU A 310 -0.20 -27.14 11.48
N THR A 311 -0.53 -27.10 10.19
CA THR A 311 0.02 -28.03 9.19
C THR A 311 0.90 -27.38 8.12
N SER A 312 1.01 -26.05 8.06
CA SER A 312 1.80 -25.39 7.01
C SER A 312 3.31 -25.53 7.25
N GLN A 313 4.06 -25.85 6.19
CA GLN A 313 5.53 -25.79 6.19
C GLN A 313 6.05 -24.36 5.98
N GLU A 314 5.24 -23.48 5.38
CA GLU A 314 5.59 -22.10 5.06
C GLU A 314 5.05 -21.09 6.09
N ILE A 315 4.84 -21.53 7.33
CA ILE A 315 4.14 -20.75 8.36
C ILE A 315 4.81 -19.39 8.69
N THR A 316 6.10 -19.23 8.38
CA THR A 316 6.84 -17.97 8.53
C THR A 316 6.33 -16.85 7.61
N LYS A 317 5.70 -17.19 6.48
CA LYS A 317 5.12 -16.26 5.51
C LYS A 317 3.72 -15.75 5.89
N MET A 318 3.13 -16.30 6.96
CA MET A 318 1.81 -15.93 7.44
C MET A 318 1.82 -14.53 8.09
N VAL A 319 0.71 -13.80 7.94
CA VAL A 319 0.49 -12.51 8.62
C VAL A 319 0.60 -12.67 10.13
N LYS A 320 1.35 -11.78 10.79
CA LYS A 320 1.67 -11.92 12.22
C LYS A 320 0.48 -11.72 13.13
N LYS A 321 -0.42 -10.80 12.79
CA LYS A 321 -1.65 -10.54 13.54
C LYS A 321 -2.85 -10.52 12.60
N ILE A 322 -3.84 -11.37 12.87
CA ILE A 322 -5.08 -11.46 12.12
C ILE A 322 -6.22 -11.24 13.09
N GLU A 323 -7.11 -10.32 12.78
CA GLU A 323 -8.34 -10.08 13.50
C GLU A 323 -9.53 -10.33 12.58
N LEU A 324 -10.44 -11.17 13.03
CA LEU A 324 -11.67 -11.47 12.31
C LEU A 324 -12.81 -11.00 13.20
N GLN A 325 -13.55 -10.00 12.74
CA GLN A 325 -14.70 -9.47 13.45
C GLN A 325 -15.98 -10.04 12.87
N ASN A 326 -17.04 -10.03 13.67
CA ASN A 326 -18.40 -10.37 13.22
C ASN A 326 -18.50 -11.83 12.70
N ILE A 327 -17.82 -12.76 13.36
CA ILE A 327 -17.83 -14.18 13.00
C ILE A 327 -18.97 -14.92 13.73
N SER A 328 -19.63 -15.85 13.04
CA SER A 328 -20.57 -16.78 13.66
C SER A 328 -19.98 -18.19 13.78
N GLY A 329 -20.46 -18.96 14.77
CA GLY A 329 -20.13 -20.39 14.87
C GLY A 329 -18.68 -20.73 15.23
N LEU A 330 -17.91 -19.80 15.80
CA LEU A 330 -16.58 -20.11 16.33
C LEU A 330 -16.66 -21.18 17.41
N ARG A 331 -15.86 -22.24 17.25
CA ARG A 331 -15.57 -23.23 18.28
C ARG A 331 -14.06 -23.32 18.43
N VAL A 332 -13.59 -23.60 19.64
CA VAL A 332 -12.22 -24.07 19.83
C VAL A 332 -12.18 -25.48 19.23
N SER A 333 -11.62 -25.59 18.02
CA SER A 333 -11.72 -26.79 17.18
C SER A 333 -10.40 -27.55 17.02
N SER A 334 -9.34 -27.15 17.72
CA SER A 334 -8.02 -27.78 17.63
C SER A 334 -7.78 -28.70 18.81
N ASP A 335 -7.56 -29.99 18.53
CA ASP A 335 -7.09 -30.97 19.52
C ASP A 335 -5.67 -30.66 20.02
N ARG A 336 -4.96 -29.74 19.35
CA ARG A 336 -3.61 -29.27 19.68
C ARG A 336 -3.63 -27.93 20.43
N ALA A 337 -4.81 -27.46 20.85
CA ALA A 337 -4.92 -26.24 21.65
C ALA A 337 -4.30 -26.46 23.03
N GLU A 338 -3.30 -25.65 23.34
CA GLU A 338 -2.60 -25.62 24.63
C GLU A 338 -3.04 -24.39 25.44
N ASN A 339 -2.85 -24.43 26.76
CA ASN A 339 -3.02 -23.27 27.65
C ASN A 339 -4.40 -22.59 27.54
N ILE A 340 -5.46 -23.39 27.42
CA ILE A 340 -6.84 -22.88 27.30
C ILE A 340 -7.23 -22.15 28.60
N LYS A 341 -7.61 -20.88 28.47
CA LYS A 341 -8.11 -20.03 29.55
C LYS A 341 -9.46 -19.46 29.15
N VAL A 342 -10.42 -19.52 30.07
CA VAL A 342 -11.73 -18.91 29.91
C VAL A 342 -11.87 -17.82 30.96
N GLU A 343 -12.02 -16.58 30.50
CA GLU A 343 -12.25 -15.42 31.34
C GLU A 343 -13.66 -14.93 31.10
N ILE A 344 -14.40 -14.75 32.19
CA ILE A 344 -15.78 -14.34 32.16
C ILE A 344 -15.88 -12.99 32.87
N ASN A 345 -16.29 -11.96 32.12
CA ASN A 345 -16.73 -10.67 32.65
C ASN A 345 -18.28 -10.62 32.60
N GLU A 346 -18.92 -9.62 33.22
CA GLU A 346 -20.37 -9.45 33.32
C GLU A 346 -21.08 -9.78 32.00
N LYS A 347 -20.64 -9.18 30.89
CA LYS A 347 -21.28 -9.31 29.56
C LYS A 347 -20.49 -10.09 28.52
N LEU A 348 -19.21 -10.39 28.80
CA LEU A 348 -18.29 -10.91 27.79
C LEU A 348 -17.64 -12.20 28.27
N LYS A 349 -17.52 -13.17 27.37
CA LYS A 349 -16.71 -14.37 27.54
C LYS A 349 -15.50 -14.28 26.62
N PHE A 350 -14.31 -14.44 27.19
CA PHE A 350 -13.07 -14.53 26.45
C PHE A 350 -12.52 -15.94 26.57
N THR A 351 -12.20 -16.56 25.44
CA THR A 351 -11.49 -17.84 25.41
C THR A 351 -10.14 -17.63 24.75
N THR A 352 -9.06 -17.90 25.46
CA THR A 352 -7.68 -17.77 24.95
C THR A 352 -7.00 -19.13 24.95
N PHE A 353 -6.28 -19.45 23.89
CA PHE A 353 -5.49 -20.68 23.79
C PHE A 353 -4.30 -20.47 22.85
N GLN A 354 -3.38 -21.43 22.82
CA GLN A 354 -2.21 -21.42 21.96
C GLN A 354 -2.20 -22.62 21.01
N ILE A 355 -1.64 -22.45 19.82
CA ILE A 355 -1.37 -23.54 18.88
C ILE A 355 0.08 -23.43 18.42
N ALA A 356 0.81 -24.54 18.48
CA ALA A 356 2.15 -24.67 17.91
C ALA A 356 2.09 -25.31 16.52
N ASN A 357 2.86 -24.81 15.57
CA ASN A 357 2.95 -25.44 14.24
C ASN A 357 3.59 -26.84 14.34
N LYS A 358 3.06 -27.82 13.59
CA LYS A 358 3.55 -29.22 13.63
C LYS A 358 4.97 -29.36 13.06
N HIS A 359 5.28 -28.59 12.02
CA HIS A 359 6.57 -28.65 11.33
C HIS A 359 7.63 -27.74 11.96
N ASN A 360 7.22 -26.71 12.69
CA ASN A 360 8.09 -25.83 13.45
C ASN A 360 7.47 -25.45 14.81
N PRO A 361 7.61 -26.30 15.85
CA PRO A 361 7.01 -26.06 17.17
C PRO A 361 7.48 -24.79 17.89
N LYS A 362 8.57 -24.16 17.44
CA LYS A 362 9.04 -22.87 17.96
C LYS A 362 8.10 -21.73 17.56
N ILE A 363 7.42 -21.84 16.43
CA ILE A 363 6.44 -20.85 15.98
C ILE A 363 5.09 -21.20 16.62
N LYS A 364 4.65 -20.34 17.54
CA LYS A 364 3.37 -20.46 18.24
C LYS A 364 2.45 -19.29 17.90
N PHE A 365 1.16 -19.53 17.99
CA PHE A 365 0.13 -18.50 17.86
C PHE A 365 -0.72 -18.48 19.12
N SER A 366 -1.04 -17.27 19.60
CA SER A 366 -2.07 -17.01 20.59
C SER A 366 -3.36 -16.71 19.86
N ILE A 367 -4.43 -17.42 20.19
CA ILE A 367 -5.77 -17.19 19.69
C ILE A 367 -6.64 -16.70 20.85
N ARG A 368 -7.30 -15.56 20.69
CA ARG A 368 -8.26 -15.00 21.65
C ARG A 368 -9.60 -14.79 20.96
N ILE A 369 -10.63 -15.48 21.45
CA ILE A 369 -12.00 -15.36 21.00
C ILE A 369 -12.78 -14.53 22.03
N LYS A 370 -13.48 -13.50 21.58
CA LYS A 370 -14.42 -12.69 22.36
C LYS A 370 -15.85 -13.01 21.93
N GLU A 371 -16.69 -13.37 22.88
CA GLU A 371 -18.11 -13.68 22.70
C GLU A 371 -18.96 -12.79 23.62
N ASP A 372 -20.10 -12.29 23.13
CA ASP A 372 -21.12 -11.62 23.94
C ASP A 372 -22.01 -12.67 24.62
N LYS A 373 -22.25 -12.56 25.92
CA LYS A 373 -23.05 -13.52 26.70
C LYS A 373 -24.54 -13.31 26.55
N ASP A 374 -24.97 -12.05 26.44
CA ASP A 374 -26.38 -11.68 26.63
C ASP A 374 -27.23 -11.94 25.38
N GLN A 375 -26.66 -12.62 24.38
CA GLN A 375 -27.26 -12.82 23.07
C GLN A 375 -27.62 -14.29 22.79
N SER A 376 -27.64 -15.17 23.80
CA SER A 376 -27.94 -16.58 23.58
C SER A 376 -29.41 -16.90 23.35
N ASP A 377 -30.40 -16.10 23.82
CA ASP A 377 -31.77 -16.64 23.92
C ASP A 377 -32.98 -15.74 23.58
N HIS A 378 -32.87 -14.42 23.35
CA HIS A 378 -34.08 -13.63 23.07
C HIS A 378 -33.89 -12.42 22.14
N VAL A 379 -34.30 -12.57 20.87
CA VAL A 379 -35.02 -11.50 20.15
C VAL A 379 -35.98 -12.14 19.13
N GLU A 380 -37.25 -12.31 19.50
CA GLU A 380 -38.32 -12.35 18.50
C GLU A 380 -38.42 -10.94 17.88
N GLY A 381 -38.05 -10.80 16.60
CA GLY A 381 -38.38 -9.63 15.78
C GLY A 381 -37.29 -8.58 15.51
N GLY A 382 -36.03 -8.80 15.92
CA GLY A 382 -34.93 -7.87 15.62
C GLY A 382 -33.64 -8.61 15.32
N ASN A 383 -33.07 -8.39 14.11
CA ASN A 383 -31.78 -8.94 13.69
C ASN A 383 -30.63 -8.31 14.51
N ARG A 384 -30.48 -8.68 15.78
CA ARG A 384 -29.25 -8.42 16.53
C ARG A 384 -28.22 -9.46 16.12
N VAL A 385 -27.15 -8.98 15.51
CA VAL A 385 -26.12 -9.85 14.94
C VAL A 385 -25.06 -10.13 16.00
N LEU A 386 -24.88 -11.42 16.33
CA LEU A 386 -23.86 -11.90 17.25
C LEU A 386 -22.48 -11.39 16.84
N THR A 387 -21.91 -10.52 17.68
CA THR A 387 -20.58 -9.95 17.44
C THR A 387 -19.54 -10.82 18.15
N ARG A 388 -18.99 -11.82 17.45
CA ARG A 388 -17.76 -12.50 17.92
C ARG A 388 -16.54 -11.95 17.21
N VAL A 389 -15.44 -11.86 17.96
CA VAL A 389 -14.14 -11.43 17.42
C VAL A 389 -13.10 -12.50 17.73
N ALA A 390 -12.34 -12.91 16.72
CA ALA A 390 -11.18 -13.78 16.88
C ALA A 390 -9.91 -13.00 16.56
N VAL A 391 -8.99 -12.91 17.52
CA VAL A 391 -7.66 -12.32 17.35
C VAL A 391 -6.63 -13.45 17.38
N ILE A 392 -5.86 -13.57 16.30
CA ILE A 392 -4.84 -14.60 16.10
C ILE A 392 -3.50 -13.86 15.97
N LYS A 393 -2.57 -14.11 16.90
CA LYS A 393 -1.30 -13.39 16.98
C LYS A 393 -0.14 -14.37 17.10
N ARG A 394 0.84 -14.25 16.22
CA ARG A 394 2.10 -14.99 16.30
C ARG A 394 2.90 -14.53 17.52
N ILE A 395 3.41 -15.50 18.28
CA ILE A 395 4.26 -15.30 19.44
C ILE A 395 5.65 -15.74 18.97
N ASP A 396 6.47 -14.75 18.58
CA ASP A 396 7.86 -14.95 18.14
C ASP A 396 8.77 -15.24 19.34
#